data_AF-A0A0N4Y1Z6-F1
#
_entry.id   AF-A0A0N4Y1Z6-F1
#
_cell.length_a   1.000
_cell.length_b   1.000
_cell.length_c   1.000
_cell.angle_alpha   90.00
_cell.angle_beta   90.00
_cell.angle_gamma   90.00
#
_symmetry.space_group_name_H-M   'P 1'
#
loop_
_entity.id
_entity.type
_entity.pdbx_description
1 polymer ?
#
loop_
_entity_poly.entity_id
_entity_poly.type
_entity_poly.pdbx_seq_one_letter_code
_entity_poly.pdbx_strand_id
1 'polypeptide(L)'
;MSWTYPDKRTSEEIWRDNLSATETLIDTMLRMGVRNLVHVGDAYSALPIEDNYGLGEAVFHDFPRNYILGEYGESRTRGEMYARNAVNRESSMKGVFLRPVHVHSEEASFSWQNLMEMAKNGEIPYIEGERRGMHQFIYVENLAAIVDRCLSLLKTDPDRINTEIIYCTDETNVISIREFLEQRVRSPRFSSKEVVSFEKSFLQYFMTHIKYLFGFEVSRNCLSYPMFRFLFAKTIGFSNRKLRLLLDFIPEVRFWGSNSGFYGLKNYFWNTKQK
;
A
#
# COMPACT_ATOMS: atom_id res chain seq x y z
N MET A 1 0.05 8.38 -2.26
CA MET A 1 -1.43 8.42 -2.23
C MET A 1 -1.89 9.71 -1.56
N SER A 2 -2.85 10.42 -2.15
CA SER A 2 -3.51 11.58 -1.52
C SER A 2 -4.74 11.10 -0.74
N TRP A 3 -4.92 11.57 0.49
CA TRP A 3 -6.09 11.26 1.30
C TRP A 3 -7.29 12.16 0.98
N THR A 4 -7.00 13.37 0.50
CA THR A 4 -7.97 14.44 0.24
C THR A 4 -8.24 14.53 -1.27
N TYR A 5 -9.15 15.42 -1.69
CA TYR A 5 -9.43 15.61 -3.12
C TYR A 5 -8.19 16.19 -3.83
N PRO A 6 -7.61 15.48 -4.82
CA PRO A 6 -6.46 15.98 -5.54
C PRO A 6 -6.87 17.15 -6.43
N ASP A 7 -5.97 18.13 -6.60
CA ASP A 7 -6.10 19.11 -7.67
C ASP A 7 -5.61 18.52 -9.00
N LYS A 8 -5.90 19.21 -10.12
CA LYS A 8 -5.52 18.74 -11.46
C LYS A 8 -4.03 18.47 -11.61
N ARG A 9 -3.20 19.33 -11.01
CA ARG A 9 -1.74 19.20 -11.07
C ARG A 9 -1.28 17.94 -10.35
N THR A 10 -1.85 17.66 -9.18
CA THR A 10 -1.59 16.44 -8.41
C THR A 10 -1.97 15.20 -9.22
N SER A 11 -3.10 15.23 -9.93
CA SER A 11 -3.49 14.15 -10.84
C SER A 11 -2.48 13.92 -11.97
N GLU A 12 -2.01 14.98 -12.63
CA GLU A 12 -0.98 14.87 -13.68
C GLU A 12 0.35 14.33 -13.14
N GLU A 13 0.76 14.80 -11.96
CA GLU A 13 1.97 14.32 -11.27
C GLU A 13 1.86 12.83 -10.92
N ILE A 14 0.69 12.34 -10.48
CA ILE A 14 0.43 10.92 -10.21
C ILE A 14 0.69 10.05 -11.45
N TRP A 15 0.16 10.44 -12.61
CA TRP A 15 0.35 9.68 -13.85
C TRP A 15 1.80 9.68 -14.31
N ARG A 16 2.46 10.84 -14.27
CA ARG A 16 3.86 10.99 -14.64
C ARG A 16 4.76 10.13 -13.75
N ASP A 17 4.57 10.20 -12.44
CA ASP A 17 5.47 9.58 -11.47
C ASP A 17 5.23 8.06 -11.34
N ASN A 18 4.02 7.57 -11.59
CA ASN A 18 3.71 6.14 -11.51
C ASN A 18 3.85 5.41 -12.84
N LEU A 19 3.30 5.96 -13.93
CA LEU A 19 3.29 5.29 -15.24
C LEU A 19 4.51 5.70 -16.06
N SER A 20 4.62 6.97 -16.43
CA SER A 20 5.66 7.42 -17.38
C SER A 20 7.07 7.20 -16.86
N ALA A 21 7.30 7.39 -15.55
CA ALA A 21 8.58 7.09 -14.91
C ALA A 21 8.90 5.58 -14.96
N THR A 22 7.90 4.72 -14.73
CA THR A 22 8.07 3.26 -14.83
C THR A 22 8.41 2.85 -16.26
N GLU A 23 7.67 3.35 -17.26
CA GLU A 23 7.94 3.07 -18.68
C GLU A 23 9.38 3.44 -19.05
N THR A 24 9.77 4.68 -18.72
CA THR A 24 11.11 5.20 -18.99
C THR A 24 12.21 4.37 -18.31
N LEU A 25 11.98 3.98 -17.06
CA LEU A 25 12.93 3.17 -16.30
C LEU A 25 13.09 1.77 -16.92
N ILE A 26 11.97 1.11 -17.23
CA ILE A 26 11.97 -0.23 -17.82
C ILE A 26 12.63 -0.24 -19.19
N ASP A 27 12.30 0.73 -20.06
CA ASP A 27 12.95 0.88 -21.37
C ASP A 27 14.46 1.11 -21.25
N THR A 28 14.88 1.89 -20.25
CA THR A 28 16.29 2.13 -19.99
C THR A 28 16.98 0.87 -19.47
N MET A 29 16.36 0.13 -18.55
CA MET A 29 16.86 -1.14 -18.05
C MET A 29 17.05 -2.16 -19.19
N LEU A 30 16.08 -2.27 -20.10
CA LEU A 30 16.17 -3.13 -21.27
C LEU A 30 17.33 -2.73 -22.20
N ARG A 31 17.45 -1.43 -22.52
CA ARG A 31 18.56 -0.90 -23.35
C ARG A 31 19.93 -1.14 -22.72
N MET A 32 20.02 -1.07 -21.40
CA MET A 32 21.25 -1.29 -20.64
C MET A 32 21.54 -2.79 -20.37
N GLY A 33 20.66 -3.69 -20.81
CA GLY A 33 20.83 -5.13 -20.60
C GLY A 33 20.71 -5.56 -19.14
N VAL A 34 19.95 -4.82 -18.33
CA VAL A 34 19.63 -5.22 -16.95
C VAL A 34 18.76 -6.47 -16.97
N ARG A 35 19.17 -7.51 -16.24
CA ARG A 35 18.53 -8.83 -16.30
C ARG A 35 17.53 -9.10 -15.19
N ASN A 36 17.61 -8.37 -14.08
CA ASN A 36 16.82 -8.66 -12.89
C ASN A 36 16.02 -7.44 -12.46
N LEU A 37 14.72 -7.62 -12.24
CA LEU A 37 13.80 -6.58 -11.80
C LEU A 37 13.04 -7.02 -10.55
N VAL A 38 13.12 -6.23 -9.48
CA VAL A 38 12.16 -6.29 -8.37
C VAL A 38 11.29 -5.05 -8.48
N HIS A 39 10.03 -5.22 -8.85
CA HIS A 39 9.06 -4.12 -8.94
C HIS A 39 8.26 -4.04 -7.65
N VAL A 40 8.26 -2.88 -6.99
CA VAL A 40 7.47 -2.64 -5.76
C VAL A 40 6.24 -1.81 -6.12
N GLY A 41 5.11 -2.51 -6.19
CA GLY A 41 3.77 -2.01 -6.49
C GLY A 41 3.00 -1.57 -5.24
N ASP A 42 1.69 -1.84 -5.24
CA ASP A 42 0.76 -1.51 -4.16
C ASP A 42 -0.34 -2.58 -4.16
N ALA A 43 -0.62 -3.21 -3.02
CA ALA A 43 -1.61 -4.29 -2.95
C ALA A 43 -3.02 -3.85 -3.31
N TYR A 44 -3.33 -2.57 -3.10
CA TYR A 44 -4.67 -2.02 -3.28
C TYR A 44 -4.87 -1.41 -4.66
N SER A 45 -3.81 -1.19 -5.45
CA SER A 45 -3.91 -0.46 -6.71
C SER A 45 -4.73 -1.21 -7.76
N ALA A 46 -4.70 -2.53 -7.77
CA ALA A 46 -5.45 -3.35 -8.73
C ALA A 46 -6.85 -3.76 -8.23
N LEU A 47 -7.32 -3.19 -7.12
CA LEU A 47 -8.62 -3.53 -6.55
C LEU A 47 -9.77 -2.73 -7.17
N PRO A 48 -10.87 -3.38 -7.59
CA PRO A 48 -12.07 -2.68 -8.00
C PRO A 48 -12.81 -2.04 -6.82
N ILE A 49 -13.75 -1.14 -7.13
CA ILE A 49 -14.57 -0.44 -6.12
C ILE A 49 -15.56 -1.41 -5.43
N GLU A 50 -15.84 -2.54 -6.06
CA GLU A 50 -16.83 -3.54 -5.66
C GLU A 50 -16.41 -4.35 -4.41
N ASP A 51 -17.22 -5.31 -3.99
CA ASP A 51 -16.85 -6.17 -2.85
C ASP A 51 -15.64 -7.03 -3.22
N ASN A 52 -14.60 -6.96 -2.39
CA ASN A 52 -13.31 -7.60 -2.64
C ASN A 52 -13.07 -8.77 -1.69
N TYR A 53 -14.08 -9.17 -0.90
CA TYR A 53 -13.95 -10.29 0.02
C TYR A 53 -13.90 -11.64 -0.72
N GLY A 54 -12.82 -12.40 -0.51
CA GLY A 54 -12.70 -13.78 -1.05
C GLY A 54 -12.35 -13.87 -2.54
N LEU A 55 -11.96 -12.78 -3.19
CA LEU A 55 -11.45 -12.83 -4.56
C LEU A 55 -10.08 -13.53 -4.58
N GLY A 56 -9.95 -14.54 -5.45
CA GLY A 56 -8.67 -15.20 -5.68
C GLY A 56 -7.65 -14.26 -6.31
N GLU A 57 -6.36 -14.48 -6.06
CA GLU A 57 -5.26 -13.65 -6.60
C GLU A 57 -5.34 -13.48 -8.12
N ALA A 58 -5.91 -14.48 -8.81
CA ALA A 58 -6.08 -14.50 -10.25
C ALA A 58 -6.91 -13.32 -10.81
N VAL A 59 -7.85 -12.80 -10.00
CA VAL A 59 -8.75 -11.69 -10.40
C VAL A 59 -7.98 -10.37 -10.56
N PHE A 60 -6.79 -10.26 -9.96
CA PHE A 60 -6.01 -9.02 -9.93
C PHE A 60 -4.79 -9.06 -10.89
N HIS A 61 -4.82 -9.94 -11.89
CA HIS A 61 -3.81 -10.00 -12.95
C HIS A 61 -4.07 -9.06 -14.11
N ASP A 62 -5.30 -8.59 -14.30
CA ASP A 62 -5.71 -7.70 -15.40
C ASP A 62 -6.23 -6.35 -14.87
N PHE A 63 -6.58 -5.44 -15.77
CA PHE A 63 -7.13 -4.14 -15.45
C PHE A 63 -8.56 -4.25 -14.91
N PRO A 64 -8.85 -3.78 -13.69
CA PRO A 64 -10.23 -3.66 -13.24
C PRO A 64 -10.96 -2.55 -14.01
N ARG A 65 -12.29 -2.66 -14.11
CA ARG A 65 -13.14 -1.66 -14.78
C ARG A 65 -13.14 -0.29 -14.07
N ASN A 66 -12.90 -0.33 -12.77
CA ASN A 66 -12.84 0.83 -11.89
C ASN A 66 -11.82 0.54 -10.78
N TYR A 67 -11.33 1.58 -10.12
CA TYR A 67 -10.26 1.47 -9.14
C TYR A 67 -10.69 2.04 -7.79
N ILE A 68 -10.53 1.27 -6.70
CA ILE A 68 -10.88 1.75 -5.36
C ILE A 68 -10.04 2.98 -4.96
N LEU A 69 -8.83 3.06 -5.48
CA LEU A 69 -7.91 4.19 -5.28
C LEU A 69 -7.94 5.22 -6.42
N GLY A 70 -8.95 5.16 -7.31
CA GLY A 70 -9.09 6.06 -8.45
C GLY A 70 -7.86 6.08 -9.36
N GLU A 71 -7.50 7.27 -9.84
CA GLU A 71 -6.36 7.50 -10.76
C GLU A 71 -5.02 7.02 -10.20
N TYR A 72 -4.84 7.09 -8.86
CA TYR A 72 -3.64 6.54 -8.23
C TYR A 72 -3.57 5.01 -8.41
N GLY A 73 -4.68 4.31 -8.18
CA GLY A 73 -4.75 2.86 -8.38
C GLY A 73 -4.53 2.48 -9.85
N GLU A 74 -5.16 3.23 -10.75
CA GLU A 74 -5.04 2.99 -12.18
C GLU A 74 -3.62 3.20 -12.70
N SER A 75 -3.00 4.34 -12.39
CA SER A 75 -1.64 4.66 -12.84
C SER A 75 -0.60 3.66 -12.34
N ARG A 76 -0.69 3.23 -11.07
CA ARG A 76 0.16 2.17 -10.50
C ARG A 76 -0.04 0.83 -11.19
N THR A 77 -1.30 0.44 -11.43
CA THR A 77 -1.64 -0.84 -12.10
C THR A 77 -1.12 -0.86 -13.54
N ARG A 78 -1.26 0.24 -14.28
CA ARG A 78 -0.71 0.37 -15.64
C ARG A 78 0.82 0.33 -15.65
N GLY A 79 1.48 1.01 -14.73
CA GLY A 79 2.94 0.94 -14.58
C GLY A 79 3.43 -0.48 -14.27
N GLU A 80 2.77 -1.17 -13.33
CA GLU A 80 3.08 -2.57 -13.02
C GLU A 80 2.86 -3.47 -14.25
N MET A 81 1.75 -3.31 -14.98
CA MET A 81 1.49 -4.10 -16.18
C MET A 81 2.55 -3.90 -17.27
N TYR A 82 3.01 -2.66 -17.46
CA TYR A 82 4.11 -2.38 -18.39
C TYR A 82 5.38 -3.15 -18.01
N ALA A 83 5.76 -3.09 -16.73
CA ALA A 83 6.90 -3.83 -16.21
C ALA A 83 6.71 -5.36 -16.32
N ARG A 84 5.49 -5.88 -16.10
CA ARG A 84 5.15 -7.30 -16.28
C ARG A 84 5.32 -7.77 -17.71
N ASN A 85 4.91 -6.96 -18.68
CA ASN A 85 5.07 -7.27 -20.10
C ASN A 85 6.55 -7.36 -20.50
N ALA A 86 7.41 -6.52 -19.90
CA ALA A 86 8.85 -6.53 -20.15
C ALA A 86 9.58 -7.77 -19.59
N VAL A 87 9.03 -8.43 -18.57
CA VAL A 87 9.61 -9.64 -17.94
C VAL A 87 8.86 -10.92 -18.31
N ASN A 88 8.19 -10.94 -19.45
CA ASN A 88 7.50 -12.14 -19.95
C ASN A 88 8.46 -13.36 -19.98
N ARG A 89 7.92 -14.58 -20.06
CA ARG A 89 8.73 -15.81 -19.89
C ARG A 89 9.88 -15.95 -20.89
N GLU A 90 9.72 -15.37 -22.07
CA GLU A 90 10.69 -15.39 -23.17
C GLU A 90 11.66 -14.20 -23.12
N SER A 91 11.45 -13.27 -22.18
CA SER A 91 12.31 -12.11 -21.98
C SER A 91 13.65 -12.50 -21.36
N SER A 92 14.69 -11.78 -21.78
CA SER A 92 16.01 -11.81 -21.15
C SER A 92 16.03 -11.18 -19.75
N MET A 93 15.01 -10.38 -19.42
CA MET A 93 14.80 -9.83 -18.10
C MET A 93 13.85 -10.73 -17.30
N LYS A 94 14.28 -11.10 -16.10
CA LYS A 94 13.49 -11.83 -15.11
C LYS A 94 13.06 -10.86 -14.01
N GLY A 95 11.86 -11.02 -13.50
CA GLY A 95 11.40 -10.13 -12.44
C GLY A 95 10.27 -10.65 -11.59
N VAL A 96 10.12 -10.03 -10.43
CA VAL A 96 9.11 -10.34 -9.41
C VAL A 96 8.39 -9.06 -8.99
N PHE A 97 7.11 -9.17 -8.68
CA PHE A 97 6.21 -8.06 -8.41
C PHE A 97 5.73 -8.11 -6.97
N LEU A 98 6.25 -7.20 -6.16
CA LEU A 98 5.90 -7.09 -4.76
C LEU A 98 4.74 -6.11 -4.61
N ARG A 99 3.67 -6.55 -3.95
CA ARG A 99 2.49 -5.74 -3.66
C ARG A 99 2.37 -5.55 -2.15
N PRO A 100 3.08 -4.57 -1.57
CA PRO A 100 2.96 -4.27 -0.16
C PRO A 100 1.56 -3.74 0.18
N VAL A 101 1.07 -4.17 1.35
CA VAL A 101 -0.08 -3.56 2.01
C VAL A 101 0.33 -2.23 2.64
N HIS A 102 -0.45 -1.68 3.57
CA HIS A 102 -0.08 -0.44 4.25
C HIS A 102 1.29 -0.51 4.94
N VAL A 103 2.28 0.16 4.34
CA VAL A 103 3.64 0.23 4.87
C VAL A 103 3.68 1.20 6.03
N HIS A 104 4.25 0.77 7.17
CA HIS A 104 4.50 1.64 8.30
C HIS A 104 5.93 1.51 8.82
N SER A 105 6.34 2.51 9.57
CA SER A 105 7.71 2.71 10.06
C SER A 105 7.66 3.48 11.38
N GLU A 106 8.80 3.60 12.06
CA GLU A 106 8.93 4.51 13.22
C GLU A 106 8.74 5.96 12.76
N GLU A 107 9.43 6.32 11.66
CA GLU A 107 9.27 7.60 10.97
C GLU A 107 8.22 7.47 9.87
N ALA A 108 6.99 7.89 10.15
CA ALA A 108 5.89 7.81 9.19
C ALA A 108 6.18 8.59 7.91
N SER A 109 5.75 8.05 6.75
CA SER A 109 5.80 8.79 5.48
C SER A 109 4.94 10.06 5.56
N PHE A 110 5.23 11.05 4.71
CA PHE A 110 4.44 12.29 4.65
C PHE A 110 2.93 12.03 4.52
N SER A 111 2.55 11.04 3.70
CA SER A 111 1.15 10.61 3.56
C SER A 111 0.60 10.13 4.91
N TRP A 112 1.28 9.23 5.62
CA TRP A 112 0.83 8.77 6.94
C TRP A 112 0.82 9.86 8.00
N GLN A 113 1.79 10.77 7.98
CA GLN A 113 1.83 11.93 8.88
C GLN A 113 0.58 12.79 8.72
N ASN A 114 0.20 13.10 7.48
CA ASN A 114 -1.02 13.86 7.21
C ASN A 114 -2.27 13.14 7.73
N LEU A 115 -2.40 11.83 7.51
CA LEU A 115 -3.54 11.07 8.02
C LEU A 115 -3.60 11.06 9.56
N MET A 116 -2.45 10.91 10.22
CA MET A 116 -2.34 10.97 11.67
C MET A 116 -2.63 12.36 12.22
N GLU A 117 -2.23 13.42 11.52
CA GLU A 117 -2.56 14.80 11.87
C GLU A 117 -4.07 15.07 11.75
N MET A 118 -4.69 14.62 10.66
CA MET A 118 -6.15 14.68 10.49
C MET A 118 -6.87 13.97 11.64
N ALA A 119 -6.41 12.76 12.01
CA ALA A 119 -6.96 12.04 13.15
C ALA A 119 -6.75 12.81 14.45
N LYS A 120 -5.56 13.35 14.69
CA LYS A 120 -5.25 14.15 15.89
C LYS A 120 -6.18 15.36 16.02
N ASN A 121 -6.53 15.97 14.91
CA ASN A 121 -7.39 17.15 14.85
C ASN A 121 -8.89 16.84 14.96
N GLY A 122 -9.30 15.56 14.85
CA GLY A 122 -10.70 15.12 14.86
C GLY A 122 -11.35 15.12 13.48
N GLU A 123 -10.57 15.17 12.40
CA GLU A 123 -11.03 15.20 11.01
C GLU A 123 -11.23 13.79 10.42
N ILE A 124 -10.72 12.77 11.12
CA ILE A 124 -10.97 11.35 10.82
C ILE A 124 -11.97 10.81 11.85
N PRO A 125 -13.08 10.18 11.42
CA PRO A 125 -14.11 9.71 12.32
C PRO A 125 -13.62 8.47 13.10
N TYR A 126 -13.96 8.42 14.39
CA TYR A 126 -13.77 7.23 15.20
C TYR A 126 -15.00 6.33 15.06
N ILE A 127 -14.95 5.33 14.18
CA ILE A 127 -16.08 4.44 13.87
C ILE A 127 -15.86 3.07 14.50
N GLU A 128 -16.78 2.63 15.37
CA GLU A 128 -16.77 1.28 15.93
C GLU A 128 -17.39 0.24 14.99
N GLY A 129 -16.92 -1.00 15.09
CA GLY A 129 -17.47 -2.16 14.38
C GLY A 129 -16.41 -3.21 14.07
N GLU A 130 -16.69 -4.48 14.39
CA GLU A 130 -15.71 -5.58 14.30
C GLU A 130 -15.27 -5.94 12.86
N ARG A 131 -16.03 -5.53 11.84
CA ARG A 131 -15.82 -5.95 10.45
C ARG A 131 -15.74 -4.79 9.46
N ARG A 132 -15.36 -3.60 9.94
CA ARG A 132 -15.30 -2.37 9.12
C ARG A 132 -13.91 -1.78 9.14
N GLY A 133 -13.45 -1.34 7.98
CA GLY A 133 -12.15 -0.70 7.84
C GLY A 133 -11.00 -1.62 8.21
N MET A 134 -11.13 -2.90 7.88
CA MET A 134 -10.13 -3.91 8.22
C MET A 134 -9.08 -3.97 7.13
N HIS A 135 -7.81 -3.75 7.51
CA HIS A 135 -6.67 -3.71 6.60
C HIS A 135 -5.49 -4.49 7.16
N GLN A 136 -4.53 -4.79 6.30
CA GLN A 136 -3.25 -5.37 6.69
C GLN A 136 -2.14 -4.33 6.62
N PHE A 137 -1.08 -4.61 7.38
CA PHE A 137 0.06 -3.72 7.52
C PHE A 137 1.37 -4.51 7.30
N ILE A 138 2.41 -3.77 6.92
CA ILE A 138 3.77 -4.30 6.83
C ILE A 138 4.76 -3.26 7.37
N TYR A 139 5.62 -3.70 8.28
CA TYR A 139 6.72 -2.89 8.75
C TYR A 139 7.80 -2.74 7.68
N VAL A 140 8.34 -1.53 7.52
CA VAL A 140 9.28 -1.19 6.44
C VAL A 140 10.53 -2.09 6.42
N GLU A 141 11.04 -2.50 7.59
CA GLU A 141 12.20 -3.42 7.66
C GLU A 141 11.85 -4.82 7.12
N ASN A 142 10.63 -5.30 7.36
CA ASN A 142 10.16 -6.57 6.81
C ASN A 142 10.02 -6.48 5.28
N LEU A 143 9.50 -5.35 4.77
CA LEU A 143 9.44 -5.12 3.33
C LEU A 143 10.84 -5.09 2.70
N ALA A 144 11.80 -4.43 3.34
CA ALA A 144 13.19 -4.41 2.89
C ALA A 144 13.82 -5.81 2.87
N ALA A 145 13.57 -6.63 3.89
CA ALA A 145 14.03 -8.01 3.95
C ALA A 145 13.42 -8.88 2.83
N ILE A 146 12.14 -8.65 2.47
CA ILE A 146 11.50 -9.32 1.34
C ILE A 146 12.17 -8.93 0.02
N VAL A 147 12.44 -7.63 -0.19
CA VAL A 147 13.14 -7.14 -1.39
C VAL A 147 14.52 -7.77 -1.52
N ASP A 148 15.30 -7.82 -0.45
CA ASP A 148 16.65 -8.41 -0.43
C ASP A 148 16.64 -9.91 -0.78
N ARG A 149 15.67 -10.66 -0.24
CA ARG A 149 15.47 -12.08 -0.59
C ARG A 149 15.10 -12.27 -2.06
N CYS A 150 14.23 -11.42 -2.59
CA CYS A 150 13.89 -11.45 -4.01
C CYS A 150 15.09 -11.17 -4.92
N LEU A 151 15.93 -10.18 -4.58
CA LEU A 151 17.16 -9.89 -5.30
C LEU A 151 18.13 -11.08 -5.28
N SER A 152 18.28 -11.71 -4.11
CA SER A 152 19.11 -12.90 -3.95
C SER A 152 18.61 -14.06 -4.80
N LEU A 153 17.30 -14.34 -4.79
CA LEU A 153 16.69 -15.40 -5.60
C LEU A 153 16.77 -15.11 -7.09
N LEU A 154 16.53 -13.88 -7.55
CA LEU A 154 16.72 -13.52 -8.97
C LEU A 154 18.16 -13.71 -9.45
N LYS A 155 19.13 -13.67 -8.54
CA LYS A 155 20.54 -13.94 -8.85
C LYS A 155 20.86 -15.43 -8.90
N THR A 156 20.27 -16.24 -8.02
CA THR A 156 20.65 -17.66 -7.86
C THR A 156 19.71 -18.64 -8.55
N ASP A 157 18.41 -18.34 -8.55
CA ASP A 157 17.32 -19.20 -9.07
C ASP A 157 16.15 -18.32 -9.54
N PRO A 158 16.33 -17.57 -10.66
CA PRO A 158 15.34 -16.60 -11.11
C PRO A 158 14.02 -17.25 -11.53
N ASP A 159 14.04 -18.47 -12.07
CA ASP A 159 12.84 -19.13 -12.59
C ASP A 159 11.85 -19.48 -11.49
N ARG A 160 12.31 -19.67 -10.25
CA ARG A 160 11.45 -19.91 -9.07
C ARG A 160 10.47 -18.76 -8.78
N ILE A 161 10.86 -17.52 -9.05
CA ILE A 161 10.08 -16.32 -8.69
C ILE A 161 9.77 -15.41 -9.87
N ASN A 162 10.22 -15.77 -11.07
CA ASN A 162 9.95 -14.99 -12.27
C ASN A 162 8.45 -14.87 -12.52
N THR A 163 7.99 -13.66 -12.86
CA THR A 163 6.59 -13.28 -13.11
C THR A 163 5.64 -13.41 -11.91
N GLU A 164 6.15 -13.79 -10.73
CA GLU A 164 5.31 -13.94 -9.55
C GLU A 164 4.89 -12.59 -8.97
N ILE A 165 3.64 -12.54 -8.53
CA ILE A 165 3.08 -11.43 -7.74
C ILE A 165 2.98 -11.87 -6.30
N ILE A 166 3.59 -11.12 -5.38
CA ILE A 166 3.70 -11.47 -3.96
C ILE A 166 3.12 -10.33 -3.11
N TYR A 167 2.04 -10.60 -2.40
CA TYR A 167 1.51 -9.67 -1.40
C TYR A 167 2.43 -9.64 -0.18
N CYS A 168 2.87 -8.44 0.20
CA CYS A 168 3.81 -8.24 1.30
C CYS A 168 3.04 -7.74 2.53
N THR A 169 2.93 -8.58 3.56
CA THR A 169 2.23 -8.28 4.82
C THR A 169 2.93 -8.97 6.00
N ASP A 170 2.88 -8.36 7.19
CA ASP A 170 3.42 -8.97 8.42
C ASP A 170 2.57 -10.16 8.89
N GLU A 171 1.25 -9.99 8.86
CA GLU A 171 0.28 -10.98 9.33
C GLU A 171 -0.84 -11.20 8.32
N THR A 172 -1.39 -12.42 8.28
CA THR A 172 -2.59 -12.70 7.46
C THR A 172 -3.84 -12.05 8.03
N ASN A 173 -3.85 -11.77 9.34
CA ASN A 173 -4.99 -11.17 10.00
C ASN A 173 -5.07 -9.68 9.66
N VAL A 174 -6.30 -9.22 9.44
CA VAL A 174 -6.62 -7.81 9.27
C VAL A 174 -6.87 -7.18 10.64
N ILE A 175 -6.51 -5.90 10.79
CA ILE A 175 -6.85 -5.08 11.96
C ILE A 175 -7.60 -3.84 11.50
N SER A 176 -8.42 -3.24 12.36
CA SER A 176 -9.14 -2.04 11.98
C SER A 176 -8.18 -0.86 11.83
N ILE A 177 -8.40 0.00 10.83
CA ILE A 177 -7.63 1.24 10.67
C ILE A 177 -7.75 2.14 11.91
N ARG A 178 -8.90 2.07 12.60
CA ARG A 178 -9.16 2.75 13.86
C ARG A 178 -8.16 2.32 14.93
N GLU A 179 -8.04 1.02 15.20
CA GLU A 179 -7.10 0.49 16.19
C GLU A 179 -5.66 0.86 15.83
N PHE A 180 -5.31 0.76 14.54
CA PHE A 180 -3.99 1.13 14.05
C PHE A 180 -3.66 2.61 14.31
N LEU A 181 -4.60 3.52 14.05
CA LEU A 181 -4.45 4.96 14.25
C LEU A 181 -4.50 5.34 15.74
N GLU A 182 -5.39 4.75 16.53
CA GLU A 182 -5.55 5.06 17.97
C GLU A 182 -4.26 4.81 18.75
N GLN A 183 -3.58 3.70 18.47
CA GLN A 183 -2.30 3.35 19.09
C GLN A 183 -1.19 4.37 18.80
N ARG A 184 -1.25 5.06 17.65
CA ARG A 184 -0.21 5.97 17.14
C ARG A 184 -0.50 7.44 17.44
N VAL A 185 -1.74 7.86 17.27
CA VAL A 185 -2.15 9.26 17.38
C VAL A 185 -2.29 9.67 18.85
N ARG A 186 -2.80 8.77 19.70
CA ARG A 186 -3.03 8.99 21.15
C ARG A 186 -3.65 10.37 21.46
N SER A 187 -4.62 10.79 20.64
CA SER A 187 -5.32 12.07 20.79
C SER A 187 -6.67 11.86 21.48
N PRO A 188 -7.07 12.73 22.42
CA PRO A 188 -8.43 12.68 22.98
C PRO A 188 -9.51 12.86 21.89
N ARG A 189 -9.19 13.55 20.78
CA ARG A 189 -10.09 13.78 19.65
C ARG A 189 -10.25 12.58 18.71
N PHE A 190 -9.45 11.54 18.90
CA PHE A 190 -9.56 10.27 18.18
C PHE A 190 -9.46 9.14 19.18
N SER A 191 -10.58 8.91 19.88
CA SER A 191 -10.66 7.94 20.96
C SER A 191 -12.06 7.32 21.03
N SER A 192 -12.18 6.23 21.78
CA SER A 192 -13.47 5.58 22.10
C SER A 192 -14.50 6.46 22.80
N LYS A 193 -14.15 7.70 23.20
CA LYS A 193 -15.11 8.68 23.71
C LYS A 193 -15.81 9.49 22.61
N GLU A 194 -15.22 9.53 21.42
CA GLU A 194 -15.66 10.34 20.27
C GLU A 194 -16.31 9.47 19.18
N VAL A 195 -16.93 8.36 19.58
CA VAL A 195 -17.51 7.37 18.64
C VAL A 195 -18.62 8.00 17.81
N VAL A 196 -18.56 7.76 16.51
CA VAL A 196 -19.60 8.16 15.55
C VAL A 196 -20.10 6.95 14.76
N SER A 197 -21.40 6.94 14.43
CA SER A 197 -21.97 5.86 13.63
C SER A 197 -21.45 5.92 12.19
N PHE A 198 -21.24 4.74 11.60
CA PHE A 198 -20.78 4.62 10.22
C PHE A 198 -21.72 5.33 9.25
N GLU A 199 -23.03 5.19 9.42
CA GLU A 199 -24.06 5.76 8.54
C GLU A 199 -24.01 7.30 8.56
N LYS A 200 -23.80 7.89 9.75
CA LYS A 200 -23.67 9.34 9.91
C LYS A 200 -22.41 9.85 9.20
N SER A 201 -21.26 9.20 9.42
CA SER A 201 -20.02 9.55 8.73
C SER A 201 -20.14 9.35 7.22
N PHE A 202 -20.72 8.24 6.78
CA PHE A 202 -20.95 7.96 5.37
C PHE A 202 -21.75 9.07 4.69
N LEU A 203 -22.88 9.46 5.28
CA LEU A 203 -23.71 10.53 4.74
C LEU A 203 -22.94 11.86 4.70
N GLN A 204 -22.19 12.19 5.75
CA GLN A 204 -21.38 13.41 5.80
C GLN A 204 -20.34 13.45 4.66
N TYR A 205 -19.55 12.39 4.48
CA TYR A 205 -18.54 12.34 3.42
C TYR A 205 -19.17 12.28 2.03
N PHE A 206 -20.30 11.58 1.87
CA PHE A 206 -21.04 11.57 0.61
C PHE A 206 -21.55 12.97 0.25
N MET A 207 -22.13 13.71 1.19
CA MET A 207 -22.58 15.08 0.95
C MET A 207 -21.42 16.03 0.62
N THR A 208 -20.26 15.88 1.28
CA THR A 208 -19.03 16.59 0.91
C THR A 208 -18.59 16.25 -0.52
N HIS A 209 -18.73 15.00 -0.94
CA HIS A 209 -18.40 14.61 -2.31
C HIS A 209 -19.34 15.22 -3.34
N ILE A 210 -20.64 15.27 -3.06
CA ILE A 210 -21.61 15.95 -3.91
C ILE A 210 -21.24 17.43 -4.05
N LYS A 211 -20.90 18.12 -2.95
CA LYS A 211 -20.42 19.51 -2.98
C LYS A 211 -19.21 19.66 -3.90
N TYR A 212 -18.21 18.79 -3.74
CA TYR A 212 -17.02 18.78 -4.60
C TYR A 212 -17.37 18.61 -6.10
N LEU A 213 -18.27 17.67 -6.44
CA LEU A 213 -18.68 17.43 -7.84
C LEU A 213 -19.38 18.63 -8.47
N PHE A 214 -20.12 19.41 -7.68
CA PHE A 214 -20.76 20.65 -8.14
C PHE A 214 -19.83 21.87 -8.08
N GLY A 215 -18.55 21.69 -7.77
CA GLY A 215 -17.55 22.77 -7.76
C GLY A 215 -17.63 23.68 -6.53
N PHE A 216 -18.33 23.27 -5.47
CA PHE A 216 -18.32 23.99 -4.20
C PHE A 216 -16.99 23.77 -3.47
N GLU A 217 -16.60 24.77 -2.68
CA GLU A 217 -15.43 24.67 -1.83
C GLU A 217 -15.62 23.58 -0.76
N VAL A 218 -14.65 22.68 -0.66
CA VAL A 218 -14.57 21.63 0.36
C VAL A 218 -13.29 21.80 1.16
N SER A 219 -13.34 21.48 2.45
CA SER A 219 -12.16 21.58 3.32
C SER A 219 -11.02 20.73 2.76
N ARG A 220 -9.83 21.35 2.66
CA ARG A 220 -8.61 20.69 2.19
C ARG A 220 -8.10 19.63 3.16
N ASN A 221 -8.51 19.71 4.43
CA ASN A 221 -8.13 18.76 5.48
C ASN A 221 -9.21 17.69 5.71
N CYS A 222 -10.17 17.55 4.78
CA CYS A 222 -11.20 16.54 4.85
C CYS A 222 -10.81 15.32 4.01
N LEU A 223 -10.93 14.13 4.59
CA LEU A 223 -10.76 12.88 3.86
C LEU A 223 -11.71 12.87 2.65
N SER A 224 -11.21 12.55 1.47
CA SER A 224 -12.07 12.42 0.30
C SER A 224 -13.03 11.24 0.49
N TYR A 225 -14.23 11.31 -0.09
CA TYR A 225 -15.19 10.21 0.00
C TYR A 225 -14.67 8.85 -0.48
N PRO A 226 -13.90 8.76 -1.60
CA PRO A 226 -13.26 7.50 -1.97
C PRO A 226 -12.33 6.95 -0.88
N MET A 227 -11.52 7.82 -0.26
CA MET A 227 -10.60 7.42 0.80
C MET A 227 -11.33 7.07 2.10
N PHE A 228 -12.44 7.74 2.42
CA PHE A 228 -13.34 7.34 3.50
C PHE A 228 -13.87 5.93 3.28
N ARG A 229 -14.34 5.62 2.07
CA ARG A 229 -14.83 4.28 1.76
C ARG A 229 -13.72 3.24 1.84
N PHE A 230 -12.55 3.55 1.31
CA PHE A 230 -11.40 2.68 1.38
C PHE A 230 -11.00 2.35 2.83
N LEU A 231 -10.89 3.38 3.68
CA LEU A 231 -10.46 3.21 5.07
C LEU A 231 -11.52 2.59 5.97
N PHE A 232 -12.81 2.88 5.79
CA PHE A 232 -13.85 2.53 6.77
C PHE A 232 -14.96 1.61 6.25
N ALA A 233 -15.22 1.59 4.94
CA ALA A 233 -16.34 0.82 4.38
C ALA A 233 -15.93 -0.57 3.88
N LYS A 234 -14.64 -0.90 3.90
CA LYS A 234 -14.09 -2.12 3.31
C LYS A 234 -13.33 -2.96 4.32
N THR A 235 -13.32 -4.27 4.06
CA THR A 235 -12.49 -5.26 4.73
C THR A 235 -11.66 -5.92 3.64
N ILE A 236 -10.37 -5.64 3.64
CA ILE A 236 -9.44 -6.07 2.59
C ILE A 236 -8.31 -6.83 3.24
N GLY A 237 -8.14 -8.08 2.83
CA GLY A 237 -7.05 -8.94 3.25
C GLY A 237 -6.47 -9.69 2.05
N PHE A 238 -5.18 -9.94 2.13
CA PHE A 238 -4.36 -10.61 1.15
C PHE A 238 -3.64 -11.79 1.82
N SER A 239 -3.45 -12.85 1.05
CA SER A 239 -2.76 -14.04 1.53
C SER A 239 -1.25 -13.82 1.56
N ASN A 240 -0.61 -14.14 2.68
CA ASN A 240 0.86 -14.19 2.76
C ASN A 240 1.43 -15.53 2.24
N ARG A 241 0.61 -16.39 1.63
CA ARG A 241 1.00 -17.75 1.19
C ARG A 241 2.25 -17.73 0.31
N LYS A 242 2.36 -16.81 -0.64
CA LYS A 242 3.53 -16.73 -1.52
C LYS A 242 4.81 -16.26 -0.81
N LEU A 243 4.71 -15.39 0.20
CA LEU A 243 5.87 -15.08 1.05
C LEU A 243 6.41 -16.34 1.73
N ARG A 244 5.50 -17.19 2.24
CA ARG A 244 5.87 -18.43 2.92
C ARG A 244 6.45 -19.46 1.96
N LEU A 245 5.78 -19.71 0.84
CA LEU A 245 6.16 -20.80 -0.08
C LEU A 245 7.34 -20.43 -1.00
N LEU A 246 7.38 -19.19 -1.50
CA LEU A 246 8.39 -18.78 -2.47
C LEU A 246 9.65 -18.22 -1.80
N LEU A 247 9.51 -17.46 -0.71
CA LEU A 247 10.64 -16.76 -0.08
C LEU A 247 11.09 -17.37 1.24
N ASP A 248 10.35 -18.37 1.75
CA ASP A 248 10.55 -18.95 3.09
C ASP A 248 10.76 -17.86 4.16
N PHE A 249 9.88 -16.85 4.12
CA PHE A 249 10.00 -15.66 4.95
C PHE A 249 8.88 -15.59 5.99
N ILE A 250 9.29 -15.35 7.24
CA ILE A 250 8.42 -15.07 8.37
C ILE A 250 8.71 -13.62 8.79
N PRO A 251 7.80 -12.66 8.54
CA PRO A 251 7.98 -11.30 9.01
C PRO A 251 8.12 -11.25 10.54
N GLU A 252 8.98 -10.38 11.04
CA GLU A 252 9.04 -10.09 12.48
C GLU A 252 7.87 -9.17 12.84
N VAL A 253 6.94 -9.66 13.67
CA VAL A 253 5.80 -8.83 14.09
C VAL A 253 6.26 -7.89 15.21
N ARG A 254 6.47 -6.61 14.86
CA ARG A 254 6.73 -5.56 15.85
C ARG A 254 5.42 -4.85 16.23
N PHE A 255 4.81 -5.29 17.33
CA PHE A 255 3.77 -4.49 17.98
C PHE A 255 4.43 -3.29 18.69
N TRP A 256 4.06 -2.09 18.28
CA TRP A 256 4.45 -0.85 18.97
C TRP A 256 3.79 -0.80 20.35
N GLY A 257 4.49 -1.30 21.35
CA GLY A 257 4.01 -1.40 22.74
C GLY A 257 4.66 -2.50 23.58
N SER A 258 5.29 -3.51 22.95
CA SER A 258 6.14 -4.46 23.66
C SER A 258 7.57 -3.95 23.68
N ASN A 259 8.03 -3.48 24.84
CA ASN A 259 9.46 -3.41 25.16
C ASN A 259 10.02 -4.85 25.16
N SER A 260 10.31 -5.37 23.98
CA SER A 260 11.14 -6.57 23.83
C SER A 260 12.25 -6.19 22.87
N GLY A 261 13.33 -5.67 23.47
CA GLY A 261 14.59 -5.53 22.78
C GLY A 261 15.02 -6.90 22.26
N PHE A 262 15.25 -7.00 20.96
CA PHE A 262 16.11 -8.03 20.41
C PHE A 262 17.09 -7.38 19.44
N TYR A 263 18.36 -7.51 19.79
CA TYR A 263 19.52 -7.18 18.98
C TYR A 263 19.56 -8.17 17.81
N GLY A 264 19.33 -7.71 16.58
CA GLY A 264 19.29 -8.65 15.45
C GLY A 264 19.64 -8.12 14.07
N LEU A 265 19.85 -6.81 13.83
CA LEU A 265 20.15 -6.31 12.48
C LEU A 265 21.21 -5.20 12.40
N LYS A 266 21.93 -4.92 13.50
CA LYS A 266 22.97 -3.86 13.52
C LYS A 266 24.27 -4.17 12.75
N ASN A 267 24.41 -5.33 12.10
CA ASN A 267 25.68 -5.75 11.50
C ASN A 267 25.76 -5.75 9.96
N TYR A 268 24.73 -5.31 9.22
CA TYR A 268 24.74 -5.44 7.75
C TYR A 268 24.83 -4.16 6.91
N PHE A 269 25.03 -2.99 7.51
CA PHE A 269 25.23 -1.77 6.71
C PHE A 269 26.43 -0.94 7.19
N TRP A 270 27.41 -0.83 6.27
CA TRP A 270 28.57 0.07 6.25
C TRP A 270 29.77 -0.28 7.15
N ASN A 271 30.58 -1.24 6.69
CA ASN A 271 32.02 -1.22 6.93
C ASN A 271 32.78 -1.33 5.60
N THR A 272 32.56 -0.37 4.71
CA THR A 272 33.51 -0.03 3.64
C THR A 272 34.35 1.15 4.13
N LYS A 273 35.36 0.84 4.95
CA LYS A 273 36.46 1.78 5.18
C LYS A 273 37.23 1.93 3.86
N GLN A 274 37.34 3.19 3.45
CA GLN A 274 38.34 3.68 2.51
C GLN A 274 39.75 3.19 2.90
N LYS A 275 40.41 2.49 1.99
CA LYS A 275 41.72 2.83 1.41
C LYS A 275 42.07 1.83 0.31
#